data_AF-A0AAV5LP80-F1
#
_entry.id   AF-A0AAV5LP80-F1
#
_cell.length_a   1.000
_cell.length_b   1.000
_cell.length_c   1.000
_cell.angle_alpha   90.00
_cell.angle_beta   90.00
_cell.angle_gamma   90.00
#
_symmetry.space_group_name_H-M   'P 1'
#
loop_
_entity.id
_entity.type
_entity.pdbx_description
1 polymer ?
#
loop_
_entity_poly.entity_id
_entity_poly.type
_entity_poly.pdbx_seq_one_letter_code
_entity_poly.pdbx_strand_id
1 'polypeptide(L)'
;MSLQPEGCIINGMTFDSCQLYWRHLLIRSNGDIISNVDGEAVRRKYLLWPGEGEFVYESFTLLPASSISGSAEGYFKFVPGR
;
A
#
# COMPACT_ATOMS: atom_id res chain seq x y z
N MET A 1 -0.83 -7.33 -4.40
CA MET A 1 0.57 -6.87 -4.43
C MET A 1 1.46 -8.09 -4.42
N SER A 2 2.39 -8.23 -5.34
CA SER A 2 3.34 -9.35 -5.39
C SER A 2 4.75 -8.82 -5.60
N LEU A 3 5.75 -9.57 -5.14
CA LEU A 3 7.14 -9.28 -5.46
C LEU A 3 7.48 -9.97 -6.79
N GLN A 4 8.24 -9.28 -7.64
CA GLN A 4 8.71 -9.87 -8.89
C GLN A 4 9.63 -11.08 -8.61
N PRO A 5 9.74 -12.03 -9.55
CA PRO A 5 10.62 -13.19 -9.40
C PRO A 5 12.09 -12.81 -9.12
N GLU A 6 12.54 -11.67 -9.63
CA GLU A 6 13.89 -11.14 -9.43
C GLU A 6 14.10 -10.53 -8.03
N GLY A 7 13.04 -10.43 -7.23
CA GLY A 7 13.06 -9.87 -5.88
C GLY A 7 12.95 -8.34 -5.85
N CYS A 8 13.31 -7.78 -4.69
CA CYS A 8 13.30 -6.35 -4.47
C CYS A 8 14.68 -5.78 -4.83
N ILE A 9 14.77 -4.98 -5.90
CA ILE A 9 16.05 -4.41 -6.36
C ILE A 9 16.11 -2.93 -5.99
N ILE A 10 17.06 -2.57 -5.11
CA ILE A 10 17.31 -1.18 -4.72
C ILE A 10 18.80 -0.87 -4.91
N ASN A 11 19.10 0.17 -5.69
CA ASN A 11 20.47 0.61 -5.96
C ASN A 11 21.39 -0.54 -6.44
N GLY A 12 20.87 -1.47 -7.24
CA GLY A 12 21.61 -2.63 -7.74
C GLY A 12 21.81 -3.77 -6.74
N MET A 13 21.31 -3.65 -5.51
CA MET A 13 21.27 -4.73 -4.53
C MET A 13 19.94 -5.45 -4.60
N THR A 14 19.98 -6.79 -4.63
CA THR A 14 18.80 -7.64 -4.65
C THR A 14 18.49 -8.16 -3.25
N PHE A 15 17.22 -8.08 -2.87
CA PHE A 15 16.68 -8.66 -1.65
C PHE A 15 15.62 -9.70 -1.99
N ASP A 16 15.68 -10.82 -1.28
CA ASP A 16 14.74 -11.94 -1.40
C ASP A 16 13.41 -11.69 -0.67
N SER A 17 13.24 -10.51 -0.08
CA SER A 17 12.02 -10.12 0.64
C SER A 17 11.83 -8.62 0.58
N CYS A 18 10.56 -8.20 0.61
CA CYS A 18 10.21 -6.79 0.77
C CYS A 18 9.01 -6.65 1.71
N GLN A 19 9.21 -5.97 2.84
CA GLN A 19 8.19 -5.78 3.86
C GLN A 19 7.34 -4.55 3.53
N LEU A 20 6.01 -4.70 3.47
CA LEU A 20 5.11 -3.56 3.47
C LEU A 20 5.18 -2.87 4.86
N TYR A 21 5.59 -1.60 4.89
CA TYR A 21 5.84 -0.86 6.12
C TYR A 21 4.84 0.28 6.36
N TRP A 22 4.47 1.01 5.31
CA TRP A 22 3.68 2.22 5.45
C TRP A 22 2.69 2.39 4.30
N ARG A 23 1.54 3.02 4.58
CA ARG A 23 0.60 3.48 3.56
C ARG A 23 0.33 4.96 3.78
N HIS A 24 0.29 5.71 2.69
CA HIS A 24 -0.17 7.08 2.67
C HIS A 24 -1.23 7.18 1.56
N LEU A 25 -2.49 7.38 1.94
CA LEU A 25 -3.62 7.48 1.02
C LEU A 25 -4.38 8.80 1.27
N LEU A 26 -4.60 9.56 0.21
CA LEU A 26 -5.48 10.71 0.18
C LEU A 26 -6.84 10.27 -0.35
N ILE A 27 -7.88 10.44 0.47
CA ILE A 27 -9.25 10.15 0.09
C ILE A 27 -9.94 11.45 -0.30
N ARG A 28 -10.57 11.44 -1.47
CA ARG A 28 -11.31 12.57 -2.00
C ARG A 28 -12.79 12.27 -2.18
N SER A 29 -13.59 13.30 -2.01
CA SER A 29 -15.02 13.32 -2.33
C SER A 29 -15.29 14.52 -3.22
N ASN A 30 -15.88 14.31 -4.40
CA ASN A 30 -16.15 15.37 -5.38
C ASN A 30 -14.92 16.26 -5.70
N GLY A 31 -13.70 15.71 -5.58
CA GLY A 31 -12.43 16.42 -5.82
C GLY A 31 -11.74 16.97 -4.57
N ASP A 32 -12.47 17.17 -3.46
CA ASP A 32 -11.91 17.70 -2.21
C ASP A 32 -11.32 16.61 -1.34
N ILE A 33 -10.17 16.88 -0.70
CA ILE A 33 -9.53 15.95 0.24
C ILE A 33 -10.34 15.95 1.55
N ILE A 34 -10.89 14.79 1.90
CA ILE A 34 -11.69 14.61 3.12
C ILE A 34 -10.98 13.76 4.18
N SER A 35 -9.95 13.01 3.79
CA SER A 35 -9.16 12.21 4.72
C SER A 35 -7.73 12.02 4.19
N ASN A 36 -6.78 12.04 5.11
CA ASN A 36 -5.40 11.65 4.88
C ASN A 36 -5.07 10.46 5.78
N VAL A 37 -4.96 9.28 5.18
CA VAL A 37 -4.60 8.03 5.86
C VAL A 37 -3.10 7.87 5.78
N ASP A 38 -2.40 8.26 6.84
CA ASP A 38 -0.95 8.13 6.97
C ASP A 38 -0.63 7.23 8.16
N GLY A 39 -0.04 6.05 7.90
CA GLY A 39 0.28 5.14 9.00
C GLY A 39 0.90 3.81 8.61
N GLU A 40 1.36 3.09 9.63
CA GLU A 40 1.95 1.76 9.50
C GLU A 40 0.99 0.83 8.76
N ALA A 41 1.52 0.13 7.77
CA ALA A 41 0.72 -0.61 6.81
C ALA A 41 0.19 -1.92 7.42
N VAL A 42 -1.06 -1.86 7.89
CA VAL A 42 -1.88 -2.96 8.39
C VAL A 42 -1.25 -3.63 9.63
N ARG A 43 -2.05 -4.03 10.63
CA ARG A 43 -1.58 -4.45 11.98
C ARG A 43 -0.61 -5.65 12.01
N ARG A 44 -0.28 -6.28 10.88
CA ARG A 44 0.73 -7.34 10.78
C ARG A 44 1.82 -6.85 9.83
N LYS A 45 3.08 -7.14 10.14
CA LYS A 45 4.19 -6.95 9.21
C LYS A 45 4.00 -7.94 8.06
N TYR A 46 3.71 -7.46 6.86
CA TYR A 46 3.52 -8.33 5.70
C TYR A 46 4.79 -8.38 4.87
N LEU A 47 5.32 -9.59 4.71
CA LEU A 47 6.46 -9.87 3.84
C LEU A 47 5.98 -10.34 2.49
N LEU A 48 6.55 -9.77 1.44
CA LEU A 48 6.45 -10.28 0.09
C LEU A 48 7.73 -11.05 -0.23
N TRP A 49 7.58 -12.26 -0.76
CA TRP A 49 8.68 -13.10 -1.23
C TRP A 49 8.55 -13.31 -2.75
N PRO A 50 9.65 -13.50 -3.48
CA PRO A 50 9.64 -13.83 -4.90
C PRO A 50 8.91 -15.15 -5.14
N GLY A 51 8.04 -15.19 -6.16
CA GLY A 51 7.33 -16.42 -6.55
C GLY A 51 6.16 -16.81 -5.63
N GLU A 52 5.97 -16.12 -4.51
CA GLU A 52 4.78 -16.28 -3.67
C GLU A 52 3.55 -15.60 -4.29
N GLY A 53 2.38 -16.02 -3.83
CA GLY A 53 1.10 -15.49 -4.29
C GLY A 53 0.90 -14.00 -4.00
N GLU A 54 -0.12 -13.42 -4.63
CA GLU A 54 -0.46 -12.03 -4.37
C GLU A 54 -0.91 -11.80 -2.93
N PHE A 55 -0.31 -10.82 -2.28
CA PHE A 55 -0.85 -10.25 -1.06
C PHE A 55 -2.05 -9.36 -1.38
N VAL A 56 -3.21 -9.72 -0.85
CA VAL A 56 -4.46 -8.98 -0.98
C VAL A 56 -4.87 -8.49 0.41
N TYR A 57 -5.21 -7.22 0.54
CA TYR A 57 -5.82 -6.66 1.74
C TYR A 57 -7.06 -5.87 1.35
N GLU A 58 -8.05 -5.86 2.24
CA GLU A 58 -9.28 -5.10 2.07
C GLU A 58 -9.39 -4.05 3.17
N SER A 59 -9.87 -2.86 2.80
CA SER A 59 -10.23 -1.79 3.73
C SER A 59 -11.34 -0.95 3.11
N PHE A 60 -12.05 -0.18 3.94
CA PHE A 60 -13.08 0.73 3.48
C PHE A 60 -12.98 2.08 4.19
N THR A 61 -13.57 3.11 3.58
CA THR A 61 -13.77 4.43 4.17
C THR A 61 -15.18 4.91 3.85
N LEU A 62 -15.76 5.67 4.77
CA LEU A 62 -17.06 6.30 4.54
C LEU A 62 -16.86 7.63 3.81
N LEU A 63 -17.72 7.90 2.84
CA LEU A 63 -17.83 9.20 2.19
C LEU A 63 -19.09 9.92 2.72
N PRO A 64 -19.12 11.26 2.71
CA PRO A 64 -20.35 12.01 2.97
C PRO A 64 -21.52 11.53 2.10
N ALA A 65 -22.76 11.58 2.64
CA ALA A 65 -23.94 11.13 1.90
C ALA A 65 -24.22 11.95 0.63
N SER A 66 -23.74 13.19 0.58
CA SER A 66 -23.85 14.09 -0.58
C SER A 66 -22.75 13.85 -1.63
N SER A 67 -21.84 12.91 -1.41
CA SER A 67 -20.77 12.59 -2.35
C SER A 67 -21.34 11.85 -3.56
N ILE A 68 -21.11 12.39 -4.76
CA ILE A 68 -21.54 11.77 -6.03
C ILE A 68 -20.39 10.92 -6.58
N SER A 69 -19.15 11.28 -6.25
CA SER A 69 -17.94 10.53 -6.58
C SER A 69 -16.95 10.53 -5.43
N GLY A 70 -16.12 9.49 -5.39
CA GLY A 70 -14.98 9.41 -4.48
C GLY A 70 -13.79 8.79 -5.20
N SER A 71 -12.60 9.16 -4.73
CA SER A 71 -11.35 8.55 -5.20
C SER A 71 -10.37 8.39 -4.04
N ALA A 72 -9.44 7.46 -4.22
CA ALA A 72 -8.33 7.25 -3.31
C ALA A 72 -7.06 7.19 -4.15
N GLU A 73 -6.04 7.95 -3.77
CA GLU A 73 -4.73 7.93 -4.40
C GLU A 73 -3.65 7.98 -3.34
N GLY A 74 -2.45 7.51 -3.67
CA GLY A 74 -1.36 7.53 -2.73
C GLY A 74 -0.29 6.51 -3.06
N TYR A 75 0.45 6.10 -2.02
CA TYR A 75 1.55 5.17 -2.18
C TYR A 75 1.70 4.26 -0.95
N PHE A 76 2.38 3.15 -1.19
CA PHE A 76 2.88 2.26 -0.15
C PHE A 76 4.39 2.38 -0.06
N LYS A 77 4.95 2.30 1.15
CA LYS A 77 6.39 2.19 1.37
C LYS A 77 6.74 0.76 1.75
N PHE A 78 7.77 0.24 1.09
CA PHE A 78 8.32 -1.08 1.35
C PHE A 78 9.75 -0.96 1.89
N VAL A 79 10.15 -1.90 2.73
CA VAL A 79 11.51 -2.04 3.27
C VAL A 79 12.09 -3.37 2.79
N PRO A 80 13.17 -3.38 2.01
CA PRO A 80 13.80 -4.63 1.55
C PRO A 80 14.51 -5.40 2.66
N GLY A 81 14.52 -6.73 2.53
CA GLY A 81 15.37 -7.62 3.34
C GLY A 81 15.01 -7.71 4.81
N ARG A 82 13.74 -7.48 5.16
CA ARG A 82 13.27 -7.37 6.54
C ARG A 82 12.05 -8.23 6.76
#